data_AF-A0A8T8BXC0-F1
#
_entry.id   AF-A0A8T8BXC0-F1
#
_cell.length_a   1.000
_cell.length_b   1.000
_cell.length_c   1.000
_cell.angle_alpha   90.00
_cell.angle_beta   90.00
_cell.angle_gamma   90.00
#
_symmetry.space_group_name_H-M   'P 1'
#
loop_
_entity.id
_entity.type
_entity.pdbx_description
1 polymer ?
#
loop_
_entity_poly.entity_id
_entity_poly.type
_entity_poly.pdbx_seq_one_letter_code
_entity_poly.pdbx_strand_id
1 'polypeptide(L)'
;MPYLINDEWFATKDAVKDRCRKILARTPDSTMVSDADSDFLYGLFQHHDEWAEKAGEGVKCITTQMTSHGTRCFMLRRHCDTEIDIGFTHAVKLIPTTRAIERQPQKLLDFRAGARTAITEQIRLFRDQGLVGAGSCPVTGESLGRHNVAVDHLAPNTFDQLLFSFCQANQINPLGVVVGSRDGTVAFLADTNLRIAWEGYHFKHAQLRIISKTGNLKLPKPSILWTELYDSL
;
A
#
# COMPACT_ATOMS: atom_id res chain seq x y z
N MET A 1 -7.38 14.00 -9.79
CA MET A 1 -7.25 13.36 -8.47
C MET A 1 -5.97 12.57 -8.47
N PRO A 2 -5.20 12.62 -7.37
CA PRO A 2 -3.94 11.93 -7.30
C PRO A 2 -4.14 10.40 -7.21
N TYR A 3 -3.20 9.65 -7.74
CA TYR A 3 -3.16 8.19 -7.78
C TYR A 3 -2.12 7.73 -6.76
N LEU A 4 -2.52 6.80 -5.90
CA LEU A 4 -1.61 6.18 -4.93
C LEU A 4 -1.21 4.80 -5.44
N ILE A 5 0.07 4.59 -5.68
CA ILE A 5 0.63 3.31 -6.14
C ILE A 5 1.72 2.91 -5.15
N ASN A 6 1.45 1.88 -4.35
CA ASN A 6 2.38 1.36 -3.32
C ASN A 6 3.10 2.48 -2.53
N ASP A 7 2.32 3.37 -1.94
CA ASP A 7 2.76 4.52 -1.12
C ASP A 7 3.38 5.72 -1.89
N GLU A 8 3.46 5.68 -3.23
CA GLU A 8 3.84 6.83 -4.06
C GLU A 8 2.60 7.57 -4.61
N TRP A 9 2.57 8.90 -4.44
CA TRP A 9 1.49 9.77 -4.95
C TRP A 9 1.81 10.37 -6.32
N PHE A 10 0.84 10.32 -7.23
CA PHE A 10 0.95 10.88 -8.59
C PHE A 10 -0.23 11.78 -8.91
N ALA A 11 -0.01 13.01 -9.36
CA ALA A 11 -1.12 13.92 -9.68
C ALA A 11 -2.04 13.42 -10.83
N THR A 12 -1.48 12.66 -11.78
CA THR A 12 -2.16 12.20 -13.00
C THR A 12 -1.75 10.77 -13.36
N LYS A 13 -2.58 10.06 -14.15
CA LYS A 13 -2.17 8.78 -14.77
C LYS A 13 -0.94 8.95 -15.67
N ASP A 14 -0.76 10.13 -16.27
CA ASP A 14 0.42 10.41 -17.07
C ASP A 14 1.69 10.53 -16.22
N ALA A 15 1.60 11.08 -15.00
CA ALA A 15 2.71 11.06 -14.04
C ALA A 15 3.08 9.62 -13.63
N VAL A 16 2.10 8.72 -13.49
CA VAL A 16 2.35 7.28 -13.28
C VAL A 16 3.06 6.67 -14.49
N LYS A 17 2.59 6.95 -15.71
CA LYS A 17 3.25 6.48 -16.95
C LYS A 17 4.68 7.01 -17.06
N ASP A 18 4.93 8.26 -16.69
CA ASP A 18 6.25 8.86 -16.73
C ASP A 18 7.20 8.21 -15.72
N ARG A 19 6.70 7.83 -14.53
CA ARG A 19 7.46 7.01 -13.58
C ARG A 19 7.88 5.68 -14.21
N CYS A 20 6.95 4.98 -14.87
CA CYS A 20 7.25 3.73 -15.59
C CYS A 20 8.28 3.93 -16.71
N ARG A 21 8.14 4.98 -17.54
CA ARG A 21 9.09 5.30 -18.62
C ARG A 21 10.48 5.57 -18.08
N LYS A 22 10.59 6.31 -16.97
CA LYS A 22 11.88 6.58 -16.31
C LYS A 22 12.55 5.30 -15.80
N ILE A 23 11.77 4.31 -15.34
CA ILE A 23 12.30 3.00 -14.94
C ILE A 23 12.82 2.26 -16.18
N LEU A 24 11.99 2.15 -17.24
CA LEU A 24 12.38 1.51 -18.51
C LEU A 24 13.64 2.14 -19.12
N ALA A 25 13.83 3.46 -19.01
CA ALA A 25 14.99 4.14 -19.56
C ALA A 25 16.28 3.83 -18.78
N ARG A 26 16.21 3.69 -17.45
CA ARG A 26 17.39 3.50 -16.59
C ARG A 26 17.79 2.05 -16.37
N THR A 27 16.87 1.10 -16.50
CA THR A 27 17.12 -0.32 -16.24
C THR A 27 17.63 -0.98 -17.53
N PRO A 28 18.83 -1.57 -17.59
CA PRO A 28 19.31 -2.34 -18.74
C PRO A 28 18.49 -3.61 -19.03
N ASP A 29 18.56 -4.11 -20.27
CA ASP A 29 17.81 -5.31 -20.67
C ASP A 29 18.28 -6.54 -19.90
N SER A 30 17.33 -7.42 -19.59
CA SER A 30 17.52 -8.64 -18.80
C SER A 30 18.08 -8.43 -17.39
N THR A 31 18.21 -7.18 -16.93
CA THR A 31 18.60 -6.84 -15.56
C THR A 31 17.37 -6.62 -14.69
N MET A 32 17.53 -6.94 -13.41
CA MET A 32 16.49 -6.70 -12.41
C MET A 32 16.27 -5.20 -12.22
N VAL A 33 15.00 -4.81 -12.19
CA VAL A 33 14.59 -3.50 -11.70
C VAL A 33 14.98 -3.39 -10.21
N SER A 34 15.40 -2.19 -9.78
CA SER A 34 15.78 -1.94 -8.38
C SER A 34 14.64 -2.27 -7.40
N ASP A 35 14.95 -2.58 -6.15
CA ASP A 35 13.93 -2.93 -5.15
C ASP A 35 12.86 -1.84 -4.97
N ALA A 36 13.30 -0.58 -4.87
CA ALA A 36 12.39 0.58 -4.76
C ALA A 36 11.46 0.72 -5.97
N ASP A 37 11.98 0.48 -7.18
CA ASP A 37 11.16 0.56 -8.40
C ASP A 37 10.27 -0.67 -8.56
N SER A 38 10.72 -1.83 -8.11
CA SER A 38 9.95 -3.08 -8.12
C SER A 38 8.74 -2.98 -7.20
N ASP A 39 8.89 -2.41 -5.99
CA ASP A 39 7.80 -2.15 -5.06
C ASP A 39 6.68 -1.31 -5.72
N PHE A 40 7.04 -0.20 -6.39
CA PHE A 40 6.10 0.61 -7.17
C PHE A 40 5.44 -0.19 -8.31
N LEU A 41 6.23 -0.91 -9.11
CA LEU A 41 5.72 -1.66 -10.26
C LEU A 41 4.78 -2.80 -9.85
N TYR A 42 5.05 -3.49 -8.74
CA TYR A 42 4.14 -4.49 -8.21
C TYR A 42 2.80 -3.88 -7.82
N GLY A 43 2.79 -2.75 -7.12
CA GLY A 43 1.55 -2.05 -6.80
C GLY A 43 0.79 -1.60 -8.05
N LEU A 44 1.49 -1.20 -9.10
CA LEU A 44 0.86 -0.83 -10.36
C LEU A 44 0.26 -2.04 -11.08
N PHE A 45 1.04 -3.10 -11.27
CA PHE A 45 0.67 -4.24 -12.11
C PHE A 45 -0.44 -5.10 -11.51
N GLN A 46 -0.67 -5.03 -10.21
CA GLN A 46 -1.87 -5.63 -9.59
C GLN A 46 -3.19 -5.08 -10.12
N HIS A 47 -3.18 -3.90 -10.75
CA HIS A 47 -4.37 -3.37 -11.44
C HIS A 47 -4.57 -3.96 -12.84
N HIS A 48 -3.61 -4.72 -13.37
CA HIS A 48 -3.74 -5.38 -14.67
C HIS A 48 -4.74 -6.54 -14.54
N ASP A 49 -5.72 -6.63 -15.44
CA ASP A 49 -6.72 -7.72 -15.48
C ASP A 49 -6.09 -9.10 -15.69
N GLU A 50 -5.07 -9.19 -16.54
CA GLU A 50 -4.25 -10.41 -16.72
C GLU A 50 -3.23 -10.66 -15.60
N TRP A 51 -3.22 -9.87 -14.50
CA TRP A 51 -2.21 -10.01 -13.45
C TRP A 51 -2.16 -11.43 -12.88
N ALA A 52 -3.31 -12.03 -12.55
CA ALA A 52 -3.37 -13.37 -11.97
C ALA A 52 -2.76 -14.43 -12.90
N GLU A 53 -3.03 -14.33 -14.20
CA GLU A 53 -2.47 -15.22 -15.22
C GLU A 53 -0.98 -15.00 -15.41
N LYS A 54 -0.56 -13.72 -15.51
CA LYS A 54 0.83 -13.34 -15.81
C LYS A 54 1.77 -13.52 -14.63
N ALA A 55 1.32 -13.28 -13.41
CA ALA A 55 2.09 -13.54 -12.19
C ALA A 55 2.15 -15.03 -11.85
N GLY A 56 1.11 -15.81 -12.20
CA GLY A 56 1.03 -17.23 -11.86
C GLY A 56 1.12 -17.46 -10.34
N GLU A 57 1.98 -18.39 -9.93
CA GLU A 57 2.25 -18.66 -8.51
C GLU A 57 3.10 -17.59 -7.81
N GLY A 58 3.68 -16.66 -8.57
CA GLY A 58 4.52 -15.59 -8.04
C GLY A 58 5.56 -15.10 -9.03
N VAL A 59 5.91 -13.82 -8.88
CA VAL A 59 6.96 -13.16 -9.65
C VAL A 59 8.22 -13.10 -8.78
N LYS A 60 9.30 -13.69 -9.28
CA LYS A 60 10.64 -13.67 -8.67
C LYS A 60 11.25 -12.27 -8.76
N CYS A 61 11.17 -11.65 -9.94
CA CYS A 61 11.60 -10.28 -10.16
C CYS A 61 10.98 -9.68 -11.43
N ILE A 62 11.08 -8.36 -11.54
CA ILE A 62 10.72 -7.61 -12.75
C ILE A 62 12.01 -7.25 -13.48
N THR A 63 12.07 -7.54 -14.77
CA THR A 63 13.18 -7.15 -15.65
C THR A 63 12.66 -6.28 -16.80
N THR A 64 13.55 -5.83 -17.68
CA THR A 64 13.17 -5.11 -18.92
C THR A 64 13.71 -5.84 -20.14
N GLN A 65 12.99 -5.74 -21.27
CA GLN A 65 13.39 -6.37 -22.52
C GLN A 65 12.94 -5.51 -23.71
N MET A 66 13.76 -5.39 -24.74
CA MET A 66 13.30 -4.98 -26.06
C MET A 66 12.49 -6.10 -26.73
N THR A 67 11.25 -5.82 -27.11
CA THR A 67 10.43 -6.75 -27.89
C THR A 67 10.91 -6.82 -29.34
N SER A 68 10.49 -7.87 -30.06
CA SER A 68 10.69 -8.01 -31.51
C SER A 68 10.11 -6.85 -32.33
N HIS A 69 9.17 -6.09 -31.76
CA HIS A 69 8.54 -4.92 -32.39
C HIS A 69 9.24 -3.60 -32.07
N GLY A 70 10.42 -3.63 -31.44
CA GLY A 70 11.24 -2.44 -31.16
C GLY A 70 10.70 -1.58 -30.01
N THR A 71 9.80 -2.12 -29.19
CA THR A 71 9.32 -1.46 -27.97
C THR A 71 9.92 -2.12 -26.74
N ARG A 72 10.38 -1.31 -25.79
CA ARG A 72 10.90 -1.80 -24.52
C ARG A 72 9.78 -1.99 -23.51
N CYS A 73 9.67 -3.18 -22.92
CA CYS A 73 8.62 -3.52 -21.97
C CYS A 73 9.20 -4.08 -20.67
N PHE A 74 8.32 -4.19 -19.67
CA PHE A 74 8.62 -4.94 -18.44
C PHE A 74 8.33 -6.41 -18.65
N MET A 75 9.18 -7.26 -18.09
CA MET A 75 8.99 -8.70 -18.06
C MET A 75 8.82 -9.15 -16.61
N LEU A 76 7.85 -10.02 -16.36
CA LEU A 76 7.70 -10.73 -15.10
C LEU A 76 8.48 -12.04 -15.20
N ARG A 77 9.57 -12.16 -14.45
CA ARG A 77 10.28 -13.43 -14.30
C ARG A 77 9.66 -14.20 -13.15
N ARG A 78 9.09 -15.37 -13.42
CA ARG A 78 8.45 -16.24 -12.42
C ARG A 78 9.49 -17.08 -11.66
N HIS A 79 9.07 -17.75 -10.59
CA HIS A 79 9.95 -18.66 -9.84
C HIS A 79 10.41 -19.89 -10.65
N CYS A 80 9.66 -20.27 -11.68
CA CYS A 80 10.06 -21.29 -12.65
C CYS A 80 10.96 -20.75 -13.78
N ASP A 81 11.51 -19.54 -13.62
CA ASP A 81 12.37 -18.83 -14.57
C ASP A 81 11.77 -18.57 -15.96
N THR A 82 10.46 -18.79 -16.13
CA THR A 82 9.72 -18.31 -17.30
C THR A 82 9.49 -16.80 -17.23
N GLU A 83 9.49 -16.15 -18.39
CA GLU A 83 9.26 -14.72 -18.52
C GLU A 83 8.03 -14.44 -19.37
N ILE A 84 7.27 -13.42 -18.97
CA ILE A 84 6.11 -12.93 -19.71
C ILE A 84 6.06 -11.40 -19.65
N ASP A 85 5.66 -10.75 -20.75
CA ASP A 85 5.58 -9.31 -20.81
C ASP A 85 4.35 -8.77 -20.07
N ILE A 86 4.48 -7.57 -19.51
CA ILE A 86 3.36 -6.87 -18.88
C ILE A 86 3.32 -5.39 -19.27
N GLY A 87 2.14 -4.95 -19.74
CA GLY A 87 1.92 -3.60 -20.23
C GLY A 87 1.55 -2.63 -19.11
N PHE A 88 2.47 -1.71 -18.76
CA PHE A 88 2.17 -0.69 -17.74
C PHE A 88 1.06 0.28 -18.17
N THR A 89 0.90 0.53 -19.48
CA THR A 89 -0.16 1.39 -20.00
C THR A 89 -1.55 0.82 -19.72
N HIS A 90 -1.69 -0.50 -19.83
CA HIS A 90 -2.94 -1.20 -19.53
C HIS A 90 -3.22 -1.23 -18.03
N ALA A 91 -2.21 -1.55 -17.21
CA ALA A 91 -2.33 -1.45 -15.75
C ALA A 91 -2.76 -0.03 -15.31
N VAL A 92 -2.14 1.03 -15.87
CA VAL A 92 -2.51 2.43 -15.60
C VAL A 92 -3.96 2.72 -16.01
N LYS A 93 -4.41 2.21 -17.16
CA LYS A 93 -5.81 2.38 -17.62
C LYS A 93 -6.79 1.79 -16.61
N LEU A 94 -6.46 0.62 -16.06
CA LEU A 94 -7.28 -0.12 -15.12
C LEU A 94 -7.17 0.34 -13.67
N ILE A 95 -6.22 1.24 -13.33
CA ILE A 95 -6.22 1.90 -12.01
C ILE A 95 -7.63 2.47 -11.77
N PRO A 96 -8.33 2.02 -10.72
CA PRO A 96 -9.69 2.44 -10.43
C PRO A 96 -9.77 3.96 -10.43
N THR A 97 -10.58 4.50 -11.33
CA THR A 97 -10.96 5.90 -11.20
C THR A 97 -11.99 5.98 -10.09
N THR A 98 -11.84 6.93 -9.18
CA THR A 98 -12.81 7.25 -8.11
C THR A 98 -14.21 7.60 -8.64
N ARG A 99 -14.53 7.44 -9.93
CA ARG A 99 -15.87 7.69 -10.51
C ARG A 99 -16.86 6.53 -10.34
N ALA A 100 -16.44 5.35 -9.86
CA ALA A 100 -17.31 4.16 -9.81
C ALA A 100 -17.48 3.52 -8.41
N ILE A 101 -16.94 4.12 -7.35
CA ILE A 101 -17.17 3.70 -5.96
C ILE A 101 -17.75 4.93 -5.26
N GLU A 102 -18.85 4.78 -4.49
CA GLU A 102 -19.35 5.82 -3.59
C GLU A 102 -18.17 6.46 -2.88
N ARG A 103 -17.88 7.73 -3.23
CA ARG A 103 -16.62 8.36 -2.85
C ARG A 103 -16.65 8.60 -1.36
N GLN A 104 -15.78 7.93 -0.63
CA GLN A 104 -15.36 8.42 0.67
C GLN A 104 -14.85 9.87 0.51
N PRO A 105 -15.28 10.82 1.35
CA PRO A 105 -14.82 12.21 1.26
C PRO A 105 -13.29 12.30 1.33
N GLN A 106 -12.66 13.20 0.55
CA GLN A 106 -11.19 13.37 0.57
C GLN A 106 -10.66 13.60 1.99
N LYS A 107 -11.40 14.37 2.81
CA LYS A 107 -11.06 14.59 4.21
C LYS A 107 -10.95 13.30 5.04
N LEU A 108 -11.77 12.29 4.75
CA LEU A 108 -11.69 10.99 5.42
C LEU A 108 -10.41 10.24 5.02
N LEU A 109 -10.02 10.32 3.75
CA LEU A 109 -8.76 9.74 3.27
C LEU A 109 -7.56 10.41 3.95
N ASP A 110 -7.58 11.74 4.03
CA ASP A 110 -6.53 12.53 4.67
C ASP A 110 -6.44 12.24 6.18
N PHE A 111 -7.59 12.12 6.86
CA PHE A 111 -7.66 11.73 8.27
C PHE A 111 -7.04 10.36 8.53
N ARG A 112 -7.40 9.35 7.72
CA ARG A 112 -6.82 8.00 7.82
C ARG A 112 -5.32 8.00 7.58
N ALA A 113 -4.85 8.79 6.61
CA ALA A 113 -3.41 8.95 6.36
C ALA A 113 -2.70 9.62 7.55
N GLY A 114 -3.27 10.70 8.11
CA GLY A 114 -2.74 11.36 9.29
C GLY A 114 -2.68 10.44 10.53
N ALA A 115 -3.70 9.60 10.72
CA ALA A 115 -3.74 8.59 11.78
C ALA A 115 -2.67 7.50 11.59
N ARG A 116 -2.36 7.09 10.35
CA ARG A 116 -1.23 6.18 10.07
C ARG A 116 0.11 6.82 10.40
N THR A 117 0.32 8.08 10.01
CA THR A 117 1.54 8.82 10.32
C THR A 117 1.79 8.87 11.83
N ALA A 118 0.74 9.12 12.64
CA ALA A 118 0.85 9.17 14.09
C ALA A 118 1.42 7.88 14.73
N ILE A 119 1.07 6.71 14.20
CA ILE A 119 1.50 5.41 14.76
C ILE A 119 2.76 4.84 14.11
N THR A 120 3.40 5.58 13.20
CA THR A 120 4.54 5.08 12.40
C THR A 120 5.68 4.55 13.27
N GLU A 121 6.02 5.25 14.35
CA GLU A 121 7.08 4.79 15.26
C GLU A 121 6.69 3.51 16.03
N GLN A 122 5.42 3.35 16.42
CA GLN A 122 4.95 2.12 17.08
C GLN A 122 5.08 0.91 16.14
N ILE A 123 4.67 1.08 14.87
CA ILE A 123 4.78 0.04 13.84
C ILE A 123 6.25 -0.28 13.55
N ARG A 124 7.11 0.75 13.45
CA ARG A 124 8.55 0.58 13.23
C ARG A 124 9.21 -0.22 14.34
N LEU A 125 8.97 0.15 15.60
CA LEU A 125 9.53 -0.54 16.76
C LEU A 125 9.06 -1.99 16.83
N PHE A 126 7.76 -2.24 16.59
CA PHE A 126 7.21 -3.60 16.54
C PHE A 126 7.87 -4.44 15.45
N ARG A 127 8.03 -3.90 14.24
CA ARG A 127 8.73 -4.58 13.14
C ARG A 127 10.17 -4.93 13.50
N ASP A 128 10.91 -3.95 13.99
CA ASP A 128 12.34 -4.11 14.27
C ASP A 128 12.56 -5.15 15.39
N GLN A 129 11.68 -5.19 16.39
CA GLN A 129 11.66 -6.24 17.42
C GLN A 129 11.27 -7.61 16.85
N GLY A 130 10.21 -7.68 16.04
CA GLY A 130 9.74 -8.95 15.45
C GLY A 130 10.72 -9.58 14.47
N LEU A 131 11.60 -8.78 13.85
CA LEU A 131 12.67 -9.30 12.99
C LEU A 131 13.78 -10.01 13.77
N VAL A 132 13.94 -9.74 15.07
CA VAL A 132 14.91 -10.44 15.93
C VAL A 132 14.36 -11.83 16.26
N GLY A 133 14.86 -12.85 15.55
CA GLY A 133 14.36 -14.22 15.65
C GLY A 133 13.26 -14.58 14.64
N ALA A 134 13.13 -13.79 13.56
CA ALA A 134 12.09 -13.97 12.55
C ALA A 134 12.04 -15.40 11.96
N GLY A 135 10.85 -16.01 12.06
CA GLY A 135 10.50 -17.26 11.41
C GLY A 135 9.90 -17.08 10.02
N SER A 136 9.15 -18.08 9.56
CA SER A 136 8.39 -18.03 8.30
C SER A 136 7.10 -17.22 8.44
N CYS A 137 6.72 -16.51 7.38
CA CYS A 137 5.44 -15.82 7.24
C CYS A 137 4.28 -16.79 7.51
N PRO A 138 3.33 -16.46 8.41
CA PRO A 138 2.22 -17.36 8.76
C PRO A 138 1.20 -17.54 7.64
N VAL A 139 1.23 -16.70 6.59
CA VAL A 139 0.29 -16.75 5.47
C VAL A 139 0.92 -17.37 4.22
N THR A 140 2.22 -17.15 3.97
CA THR A 140 2.89 -17.63 2.75
C THR A 140 3.96 -18.69 3.00
N GLY A 141 4.41 -18.87 4.24
CA GLY A 141 5.55 -19.75 4.57
C GLY A 141 6.92 -19.17 4.23
N GLU A 142 7.00 -18.00 3.58
CA GLU A 142 8.27 -17.37 3.18
C GLU A 142 9.11 -16.98 4.39
N SER A 143 10.44 -17.15 4.31
CA SER A 143 11.34 -16.62 5.33
C SER A 143 11.24 -15.09 5.39
N LEU A 144 11.07 -14.55 6.60
CA LEU A 144 10.93 -13.11 6.80
C LEU A 144 12.30 -12.46 6.99
N GLY A 145 12.52 -11.40 6.22
CA GLY A 145 13.67 -10.53 6.31
C GLY A 145 13.27 -9.07 6.14
N ARG A 146 14.23 -8.17 6.35
CA ARG A 146 13.96 -6.72 6.34
C ARG A 146 13.38 -6.20 5.01
N HIS A 147 13.67 -6.87 3.90
CA HIS A 147 13.24 -6.49 2.56
C HIS A 147 11.79 -6.89 2.24
N ASN A 148 11.25 -7.94 2.88
CA ASN A 148 9.95 -8.52 2.56
C ASN A 148 8.96 -8.52 3.73
N VAL A 149 9.31 -7.99 4.91
CA VAL A 149 8.41 -7.93 6.07
C VAL A 149 7.41 -6.78 5.99
N ALA A 150 6.21 -7.02 6.49
CA ALA A 150 5.18 -6.04 6.80
C ALA A 150 4.65 -6.27 8.22
N VAL A 151 4.05 -5.24 8.81
CA VAL A 151 3.31 -5.34 10.07
C VAL A 151 1.82 -5.31 9.74
N ASP A 152 1.11 -6.32 10.22
CA ASP A 152 -0.33 -6.49 10.03
C ASP A 152 -1.07 -6.31 11.34
N HIS A 153 -2.24 -5.67 11.27
CA HIS A 153 -3.20 -5.57 12.36
C HIS A 153 -4.13 -6.78 12.32
N LEU A 154 -4.06 -7.63 13.34
CA LEU A 154 -4.85 -8.85 13.40
C LEU A 154 -6.36 -8.56 13.38
N ALA A 155 -7.06 -9.25 12.47
CA ALA A 155 -8.52 -9.25 12.46
C ALA A 155 -9.07 -9.83 13.79
N PRO A 156 -10.22 -9.32 14.29
CA PRO A 156 -11.09 -8.32 13.66
C PRO A 156 -10.61 -6.86 13.83
N ASN A 157 -9.65 -6.61 14.72
CA ASN A 157 -9.13 -5.28 15.04
C ASN A 157 -8.09 -4.78 14.03
N THR A 158 -8.49 -4.75 12.76
CA THR A 158 -7.70 -4.14 11.68
C THR A 158 -7.48 -2.64 11.95
N PHE A 159 -6.53 -2.00 11.26
CA PHE A 159 -6.29 -0.56 11.38
C PHE A 159 -7.57 0.27 11.24
N ASP A 160 -8.36 0.02 10.19
CA ASP A 160 -9.58 0.79 9.93
C ASP A 160 -10.63 0.55 11.02
N GLN A 161 -10.76 -0.68 11.53
CA GLN A 161 -11.66 -0.99 12.63
C GLN A 161 -11.23 -0.31 13.93
N LEU A 162 -9.93 -0.31 14.26
CA LEU A 162 -9.39 0.35 15.45
C LEU A 162 -9.63 1.87 15.39
N LEU A 163 -9.35 2.48 14.24
CA LEU A 163 -9.53 3.92 14.05
C LEU A 163 -11.01 4.30 14.11
N PHE A 164 -11.89 3.49 13.51
CA PHE A 164 -13.33 3.68 13.60
C PHE A 164 -13.84 3.57 15.05
N SER A 165 -13.44 2.52 15.77
CA SER A 165 -13.81 2.32 17.18
C SER A 165 -13.28 3.44 18.08
N PHE A 166 -12.09 3.97 17.80
CA PHE A 166 -11.56 5.15 18.47
C PHE A 166 -12.42 6.38 18.23
N CYS A 167 -12.79 6.65 16.97
CA CYS A 167 -13.66 7.77 16.64
C CYS A 167 -15.03 7.64 17.32
N GLN A 168 -15.62 6.46 17.31
CA GLN A 168 -16.90 6.20 17.97
C GLN A 168 -16.81 6.40 19.49
N ALA A 169 -15.79 5.84 20.14
CA ALA A 169 -15.61 5.95 21.59
C ALA A 169 -15.35 7.39 22.08
N ASN A 170 -14.80 8.25 21.22
CA ASN A 170 -14.45 9.63 21.55
C ASN A 170 -15.35 10.65 20.83
N GLN A 171 -16.42 10.21 20.16
CA GLN A 171 -17.37 11.06 19.43
C GLN A 171 -16.70 11.99 18.40
N ILE A 172 -15.70 11.47 17.68
CA ILE A 172 -14.94 12.23 16.68
C ILE A 172 -15.58 12.07 15.31
N ASN A 173 -16.00 13.20 14.72
CA ASN A 173 -16.32 13.26 13.30
C ASN A 173 -15.02 13.35 12.48
N PRO A 174 -14.65 12.32 11.69
CA PRO A 174 -13.40 12.32 10.93
C PRO A 174 -13.33 13.43 9.86
N LEU A 175 -14.47 13.93 9.38
CA LEU A 175 -14.52 15.03 8.39
C LEU A 175 -14.29 16.41 9.02
N GLY A 176 -14.41 16.51 10.35
CA GLY A 176 -14.15 17.72 11.12
C GLY A 176 -12.69 17.84 11.59
N VAL A 177 -11.90 16.77 11.50
CA VAL A 177 -10.52 16.76 11.97
C VAL A 177 -9.64 17.58 11.02
N VAL A 178 -8.84 18.48 11.60
CA VAL A 178 -7.83 19.24 10.85
C VAL A 178 -6.61 18.37 10.60
N VAL A 179 -6.33 18.12 9.33
CA VAL A 179 -5.16 17.37 8.87
C VAL A 179 -4.19 18.33 8.21
N GLY A 180 -2.97 18.36 8.72
CA GLY A 180 -1.86 19.09 8.13
C GLY A 180 -1.13 18.24 7.09
N SER A 181 -0.27 18.88 6.29
CA SER A 181 0.62 18.21 5.35
C SER A 181 2.04 18.70 5.54
N ARG A 182 2.99 17.77 5.74
CA ARG A 182 4.42 18.05 5.76
C ARG A 182 4.98 17.79 4.37
N ASP A 183 5.75 18.76 3.86
CA ASP A 183 6.36 18.73 2.53
C ASP A 183 5.35 18.52 1.38
N GLY A 184 4.08 18.88 1.63
CA GLY A 184 2.98 18.74 0.67
C GLY A 184 2.47 17.31 0.48
N THR A 185 3.11 16.30 1.08
CA THR A 185 2.81 14.87 0.80
C THR A 185 2.50 14.03 2.03
N VAL A 186 2.98 14.40 3.22
CA VAL A 186 2.80 13.59 4.43
C VAL A 186 1.70 14.17 5.31
N ALA A 187 0.53 13.54 5.28
CA ALA A 187 -0.59 13.91 6.14
C ALA A 187 -0.26 13.67 7.62
N PHE A 188 -0.67 14.59 8.51
CA PHE A 188 -0.55 14.42 9.96
C PHE A 188 -1.75 15.04 10.68
N LEU A 189 -2.13 14.48 11.83
CA LEU A 189 -3.17 15.07 12.69
C LEU A 189 -2.63 16.36 13.31
N ALA A 190 -3.25 17.50 12.97
CA ALA A 190 -2.77 18.82 13.41
C ALA A 190 -2.99 19.04 14.92
N ASP A 191 -4.07 18.49 15.46
CA ASP A 191 -4.33 18.50 16.90
C ASP A 191 -3.41 17.48 17.61
N THR A 192 -2.54 18.00 18.46
CA THR A 192 -1.58 17.19 19.22
C THR A 192 -2.25 16.33 20.28
N ASN A 193 -3.33 16.79 20.91
CA ASN A 193 -4.05 16.00 21.92
C ASN A 193 -4.77 14.83 21.27
N LEU A 194 -5.44 15.07 20.14
CA LEU A 194 -6.06 14.02 19.34
C LEU A 194 -5.04 12.97 18.89
N ARG A 195 -3.87 13.43 18.42
CA ARG A 195 -2.77 12.56 18.02
C ARG A 195 -2.30 11.67 19.17
N ILE A 196 -2.02 12.25 20.34
CA ILE A 196 -1.57 11.49 21.53
C ILE A 196 -2.65 10.50 21.99
N ALA A 197 -3.92 10.90 21.98
CA ALA A 197 -5.03 10.02 22.34
C ALA A 197 -5.14 8.82 21.38
N TRP A 198 -5.00 9.07 20.07
CA TRP A 198 -4.99 8.01 19.07
C TRP A 198 -3.78 7.08 19.23
N GLU A 199 -2.57 7.62 19.42
CA GLU A 199 -1.36 6.84 19.67
C GLU A 199 -1.52 5.93 20.89
N GLY A 200 -2.08 6.45 22.00
CA GLY A 200 -2.35 5.67 23.21
C GLY A 200 -3.43 4.60 23.03
N TYR A 201 -4.50 4.92 22.30
CA TYR A 201 -5.55 3.95 21.97
C TYR A 201 -4.99 2.82 21.10
N HIS A 202 -4.25 3.15 20.04
CA HIS A 202 -3.60 2.16 19.18
C HIS A 202 -2.66 1.26 19.98
N PHE A 203 -1.77 1.83 20.81
CA PHE A 203 -0.83 1.06 21.62
C PHE A 203 -1.54 0.03 22.53
N LYS A 204 -2.68 0.40 23.12
CA LYS A 204 -3.43 -0.46 24.04
C LYS A 204 -4.24 -1.55 23.33
N HIS A 205 -4.77 -1.25 22.14
CA HIS A 205 -5.79 -2.08 21.50
C HIS A 205 -5.28 -2.85 20.26
N ALA A 206 -4.18 -2.41 19.65
CA ALA A 206 -3.65 -3.08 18.47
C ALA A 206 -3.00 -4.41 18.82
N GLN A 207 -3.46 -5.47 18.14
CA GLN A 207 -2.78 -6.75 18.10
C GLN A 207 -2.03 -6.85 16.78
N LEU A 208 -0.71 -6.83 16.83
CA LEU A 208 0.15 -6.77 15.66
C LEU A 208 0.81 -8.14 15.42
N ARG A 209 1.10 -8.43 14.15
CA ARG A 209 1.98 -9.53 13.76
C ARG A 209 2.92 -9.11 12.63
N ILE A 210 4.05 -9.80 12.54
CA ILE A 210 4.92 -9.75 11.36
C ILE A 210 4.43 -10.76 10.33
N ILE A 211 4.40 -10.33 9.07
CA ILE A 211 3.96 -11.12 7.93
C ILE A 211 4.81 -10.70 6.71
N SER A 212 4.84 -11.48 5.64
CA SER A 212 5.44 -11.01 4.39
C SER A 212 4.54 -9.96 3.73
N LYS A 213 5.13 -9.03 2.99
CA LYS A 213 4.41 -8.06 2.15
C LYS A 213 3.36 -8.76 1.27
N THR A 214 3.74 -9.89 0.66
CA THR A 214 2.86 -10.75 -0.14
C THR A 214 1.72 -11.33 0.69
N GLY A 215 2.01 -11.84 1.89
CA GLY A 215 0.98 -12.37 2.80
C GLY A 215 -0.01 -11.29 3.22
N ASN A 216 0.46 -10.09 3.54
CA ASN A 216 -0.39 -8.95 3.91
C ASN A 216 -1.40 -8.60 2.79
N LEU A 217 -0.96 -8.68 1.53
CA LEU A 217 -1.81 -8.40 0.37
C LEU A 217 -2.91 -9.46 0.14
N LYS A 218 -2.73 -10.68 0.65
CA LYS A 218 -3.73 -11.76 0.56
C LYS A 218 -4.82 -11.66 1.63
N LEU A 219 -4.65 -10.80 2.64
CA LEU A 219 -5.61 -10.69 3.74
C LEU A 219 -6.87 -9.94 3.30
N PRO A 220 -8.06 -10.38 3.75
CA PRO A 220 -9.29 -9.66 3.49
C PRO A 220 -9.27 -8.30 4.18
N LYS A 221 -9.72 -7.27 3.47
CA LYS A 221 -9.89 -5.92 4.01
C LYS A 221 -11.39 -5.71 4.28
N PRO A 222 -11.85 -5.84 5.53
CA PRO A 222 -13.26 -5.61 5.84
C PRO A 222 -13.65 -4.18 5.50
N SER A 223 -14.84 -4.01 4.91
CA SER A 223 -15.39 -2.69 4.65
C SER A 223 -15.95 -2.11 5.94
N ILE A 224 -15.51 -0.90 6.30
CA ILE A 224 -16.02 -0.16 7.46
C ILE A 224 -17.00 0.91 6.98
N LEU A 225 -18.17 0.98 7.60
CA LEU A 225 -19.22 1.93 7.24
C LEU A 225 -18.96 3.31 7.87
N TRP A 226 -17.95 4.00 7.36
CA TRP A 226 -17.49 5.29 7.90
C TRP A 226 -18.58 6.38 7.93
N THR A 227 -19.60 6.29 7.08
CA THR A 227 -20.76 7.20 7.04
C THR A 227 -21.47 7.31 8.39
N GLU A 228 -21.48 6.26 9.20
CA GLU A 228 -22.06 6.27 10.56
C GLU A 228 -21.43 7.33 11.48
N LEU A 229 -20.19 7.76 11.22
CA LEU A 229 -19.49 8.73 12.04
C LEU A 229 -19.72 10.20 11.64
N TYR A 230 -20.36 10.46 10.51
CA TYR A 230 -20.55 11.83 10.01
C TYR A 230 -21.92 12.13 9.40
N ASP A 231 -22.77 11.13 9.18
CA ASP A 231 -24.18 11.35 8.84
C ASP A 231 -25.07 11.44 10.11
N SER A 232 -24.50 11.12 11.28
CA SER A 232 -25.20 11.06 12.59
C SER A 232 -25.08 12.34 13.43
N LEU A 233 -24.52 13.42 12.89
CA LEU A 233 -24.25 14.71 13.56
C LEU A 233 -24.84 15.87 12.75
#